data_AF-F0TIV9-F1
#
_entry.id   AF-F0TIV9-F1
#
_cell.length_a   1.000
_cell.length_b   1.000
_cell.length_c   1.000
_cell.angle_alpha   90.00
_cell.angle_beta   90.00
_cell.angle_gamma   90.00
#
_symmetry.space_group_name_H-M   'P 1'
#
loop_
_entity.id
_entity.type
_entity.pdbx_description
1 polymer ?
#
loop_
_entity_poly.entity_id
_entity_poly.type
_entity_poly.pdbx_seq_one_letter_code
_entity_poly.pdbx_strand_id
1 'polypeptide(L)'
;MNDLPEHGVRQRRNVDQRFKYKQSLGRSIEQRPMMINQRNRIGNFELDTVVGPRGHSKAVLLTLIDRKSRFLWTYWLKDWTTATVNEALTKFLTTFNGALLWTVALSLVG
;
A
#
# COMPACT_ATOMS: atom_id res chain seq x y z
N MET A 1 -44.04 -10.22 1.56
CA MET A 1 -43.06 -9.19 1.96
C MET A 1 -42.42 -9.72 3.21
N ASN A 2 -41.24 -10.35 3.07
CA ASN A 2 -40.60 -11.05 4.18
C ASN A 2 -39.54 -10.14 4.78
N ASP A 3 -39.70 -9.94 6.08
CA ASP A 3 -38.83 -9.17 6.96
C ASP A 3 -37.39 -9.70 6.94
N LEU A 4 -36.43 -8.79 6.77
CA LEU A 4 -35.00 -9.07 6.86
C LEU A 4 -34.61 -9.15 8.35
N PRO A 5 -33.86 -10.18 8.77
CA PRO A 5 -33.48 -10.32 10.18
C PRO A 5 -32.46 -9.25 10.58
N GLU A 6 -32.61 -8.81 11.82
CA GLU A 6 -31.89 -7.74 12.49
C GLU A 6 -30.38 -7.74 12.21
N HIS A 7 -29.88 -6.63 11.67
CA HIS A 7 -28.46 -6.35 11.57
C HIS A 7 -27.86 -6.33 12.98
N GLY A 8 -27.08 -7.38 13.28
CA GLY A 8 -26.36 -7.56 14.53
C GLY A 8 -25.67 -6.29 14.99
N VAL A 9 -25.85 -6.00 16.27
CA VAL A 9 -25.26 -4.91 17.06
C VAL A 9 -23.84 -4.61 16.58
N ARG A 10 -23.67 -3.47 15.89
CA ARG A 10 -22.36 -2.94 15.51
C ARG A 10 -21.65 -2.52 16.80
N GLN A 11 -20.87 -3.43 17.40
CA GLN A 11 -19.99 -3.08 18.51
C GLN A 11 -19.08 -1.94 18.04
N ARG A 12 -19.31 -0.74 18.58
CA ARG A 12 -18.41 0.39 18.41
C ARG A 12 -17.09 -0.01 19.05
N ARG A 13 -16.11 -0.42 18.22
CA ARG A 13 -14.72 -0.50 18.68
C ARG A 13 -14.36 0.90 19.15
N ASN A 14 -13.94 1.02 20.40
CA ASN A 14 -13.32 2.23 20.91
C ASN A 14 -12.23 2.62 19.91
N VAL A 15 -12.37 3.82 19.33
CA VAL A 15 -11.39 4.39 18.43
C VAL A 15 -10.15 4.63 19.29
N ASP A 16 -9.24 3.66 19.29
CA ASP A 16 -7.96 3.81 19.97
C ASP A 16 -7.26 5.03 19.38
N GLN A 17 -7.23 6.10 20.18
CA GLN A 17 -6.50 7.35 19.95
C GLN A 17 -4.98 7.16 20.03
N ARG A 18 -4.47 6.02 19.58
CA ARG A 18 -3.05 5.71 19.57
C ARG A 18 -2.71 5.23 18.19
N PHE A 19 -2.31 6.19 17.35
CA PHE A 19 -1.16 6.13 16.44
C PHE A 19 -1.19 7.38 15.57
N LYS A 20 -0.91 8.53 16.19
CA LYS A 20 -0.44 9.71 15.45
C LYS A 20 0.95 9.38 14.90
N TYR A 21 1.03 8.62 13.81
CA TYR A 21 2.25 8.54 13.02
C TYR A 21 2.46 9.91 12.38
N LYS A 22 3.22 10.75 13.08
CA LYS A 22 3.90 11.90 12.49
C LYS A 22 4.85 11.38 11.41
N GLN A 23 4.40 11.33 10.17
CA GLN A 23 5.27 11.24 9.00
C GLN A 23 4.47 11.56 7.74
N SER A 24 4.42 12.84 7.39
CA SER A 24 4.06 13.29 6.05
C SER A 24 5.14 12.81 5.06
N LEU A 25 4.97 11.60 4.52
CA LEU A 25 5.91 10.94 3.60
C LEU A 25 5.54 11.07 2.11
N GLY A 26 4.60 11.96 1.77
CA GLY A 26 4.19 12.20 0.38
C GLY A 26 2.87 12.97 0.33
N ARG A 27 2.46 13.39 -0.88
CA ARG A 27 1.09 13.87 -1.10
C ARG A 27 0.12 12.74 -0.79
N SER A 28 -0.99 13.04 -0.11
CA SER A 28 -2.04 12.04 0.16
C SER A 28 -2.45 11.38 -1.16
N ILE A 29 -2.84 10.10 -1.12
CA ILE A 29 -3.39 9.41 -2.29
C ILE A 29 -4.61 10.17 -2.83
N GLU A 30 -5.38 10.81 -1.95
CA GLU A 30 -6.51 11.66 -2.30
C GLU A 30 -6.09 12.91 -3.09
N GLN A 31 -4.85 13.37 -2.91
CA GLN A 31 -4.26 14.54 -3.58
C GLN A 31 -3.54 14.18 -4.88
N ARG A 32 -3.62 12.93 -5.35
CA ARG A 32 -3.00 12.54 -6.62
C ARG A 32 -3.68 13.26 -7.79
N PRO A 33 -2.93 13.72 -8.81
CA PRO A 33 -3.51 14.36 -9.99
C PRO A 33 -4.61 13.49 -10.61
N MET A 34 -5.72 14.11 -11.01
CA MET A 34 -6.88 13.40 -11.57
C MET A 34 -6.50 12.56 -12.81
N MET A 35 -5.47 12.98 -13.55
CA MET A 35 -4.87 12.21 -14.66
C MET A 35 -4.42 10.80 -14.25
N ILE A 36 -3.95 10.59 -13.01
CA ILE A 36 -3.53 9.26 -12.51
C ILE A 36 -4.74 8.32 -12.35
N ASN A 37 -5.92 8.86 -12.00
CA ASN A 37 -7.15 8.07 -11.91
C ASN A 37 -7.60 7.50 -13.26
N GLN A 38 -7.20 8.15 -14.37
CA GLN A 38 -7.56 7.68 -15.71
C GLN A 38 -6.85 6.38 -16.08
N ARG A 39 -5.77 6.00 -15.36
CA ARG A 39 -4.99 4.77 -15.63
C ARG A 39 -4.71 4.61 -17.12
N ASN A 40 -4.20 5.66 -17.76
CA ASN A 40 -3.99 5.69 -19.21
C ASN A 40 -2.55 5.38 -19.63
N ARG A 41 -1.62 5.30 -18.67
CA ARG A 41 -0.20 5.10 -18.92
C ARG A 41 0.40 4.06 -17.97
N ILE A 42 1.30 3.24 -18.50
CA ILE A 42 2.16 2.31 -17.75
C ILE A 42 3.21 3.12 -16.98
N GLY A 43 3.60 2.65 -15.79
CA GLY A 43 4.60 3.30 -14.94
C GLY A 43 4.03 3.97 -13.70
N ASN A 44 2.75 3.76 -13.41
CA ASN A 44 2.08 4.25 -12.21
C ASN A 44 1.86 3.06 -11.28
N PHE A 45 2.80 2.89 -10.36
CA PHE A 45 2.79 1.77 -9.43
C PHE A 45 2.16 2.19 -8.10
N GLU A 46 1.19 1.41 -7.64
CA GLU A 46 0.71 1.44 -6.25
C GLU A 46 1.53 0.43 -5.44
N LEU A 47 2.04 0.88 -4.30
CA LEU A 47 2.81 0.07 -3.38
C LEU A 47 1.96 -0.23 -2.14
N ASP A 48 1.88 -1.50 -1.77
CA ASP A 48 1.18 -1.94 -0.55
C ASP A 48 2.05 -2.92 0.23
N THR A 49 1.88 -2.95 1.55
CA THR A 49 2.64 -3.83 2.45
C THR A 49 1.68 -4.67 3.30
N VAL A 50 1.83 -5.99 3.21
CA VAL A 50 1.11 -6.92 4.08
C VAL A 50 2.04 -7.39 5.18
N VAL A 51 1.73 -7.02 6.42
CA VAL A 51 2.51 -7.41 7.60
C VAL A 51 2.03 -8.77 8.10
N GLY A 52 2.97 -9.66 8.41
CA GLY A 52 2.65 -10.95 9.04
C GLY A 52 2.00 -10.81 10.43
N PRO A 53 1.50 -11.92 11.01
CA PRO A 53 0.84 -11.90 12.32
C PRO A 53 1.70 -11.24 13.41
N ARG A 54 1.13 -10.24 14.10
CA ARG A 54 1.81 -9.51 15.17
C ARG A 54 2.33 -10.48 16.24
N GLY A 55 3.59 -10.32 16.62
CA GLY A 55 4.22 -11.11 17.70
C GLY A 55 4.89 -12.41 17.27
N HIS A 56 4.58 -12.93 16.08
CA HIS A 56 5.17 -14.19 15.57
C HIS A 56 6.23 -13.97 14.50
N SER A 57 6.12 -12.90 13.72
CA SER A 57 7.10 -12.56 12.69
C SER A 57 7.07 -11.08 12.39
N LYS A 58 8.22 -10.54 11.99
CA LYS A 58 8.32 -9.18 11.41
C LYS A 58 8.23 -9.20 9.89
N ALA A 59 8.14 -10.37 9.28
CA ALA A 59 8.14 -10.53 7.83
C ALA A 59 6.99 -9.74 7.18
N VAL A 60 7.30 -9.15 6.04
CA VAL A 60 6.39 -8.27 5.29
C VAL A 60 6.43 -8.69 3.83
N LEU A 61 5.25 -8.80 3.23
CA LEU A 61 5.13 -8.90 1.77
C LEU A 61 4.95 -7.50 1.22
N LEU A 62 5.95 -7.02 0.47
CA LEU A 62 5.86 -5.79 -0.29
C LEU A 62 5.29 -6.10 -1.67
N THR A 63 4.27 -5.36 -2.08
CA THR A 63 3.63 -5.50 -3.40
C THR A 63 3.71 -4.19 -4.17
N LEU A 64 4.03 -4.26 -5.46
CA LEU A 64 4.03 -3.15 -6.40
C LEU A 64 3.13 -3.52 -7.57
N ILE A 65 2.10 -2.71 -7.82
CA ILE A 65 1.09 -2.99 -8.85
C ILE A 65 1.01 -1.84 -9.82
N ASP A 66 1.31 -2.08 -11.10
CA ASP A 66 1.00 -1.10 -12.15
C ASP A 66 -0.49 -1.05 -12.40
N ARG A 67 -1.08 0.14 -12.30
CA ARG A 67 -2.54 0.30 -12.37
C ARG A 67 -3.11 0.18 -13.77
N LYS A 68 -2.29 0.36 -14.82
CA LYS A 68 -2.73 0.22 -16.22
C LYS A 68 -2.70 -1.24 -16.65
N SER A 69 -1.54 -1.88 -16.52
CA SER A 69 -1.28 -3.23 -16.98
C SER A 69 -1.72 -4.31 -15.99
N ARG A 70 -1.97 -3.95 -14.72
CA ARG A 70 -2.20 -4.87 -13.61
C ARG A 70 -1.03 -5.81 -13.34
N PHE A 71 0.17 -5.45 -13.81
CA PHE A 71 1.38 -6.18 -13.50
C PHE A 71 1.70 -6.06 -12.02
N LEU A 72 1.79 -7.21 -11.34
CA LEU A 72 2.11 -7.32 -9.92
C LEU A 72 3.55 -7.81 -9.75
N TRP A 73 4.31 -7.10 -8.92
CA TRP A 73 5.63 -7.48 -8.49
C TRP A 73 5.68 -7.56 -6.96
N THR A 74 6.30 -8.60 -6.41
CA THR A 74 6.30 -8.83 -4.97
C THR A 74 7.69 -9.11 -4.43
N TYR A 75 8.00 -8.54 -3.25
CA TYR A 75 9.19 -8.88 -2.49
C TYR A 75 8.80 -9.42 -1.12
N TRP A 76 9.45 -10.51 -0.72
CA TRP A 76 9.38 -11.02 0.64
C TRP A 76 10.49 -10.37 1.47
N LEU A 77 10.10 -9.58 2.47
CA LEU A 77 11.00 -8.82 3.33
C LEU A 77 11.05 -9.44 4.71
N LYS A 78 12.24 -9.44 5.32
CA LYS A 78 12.45 -9.92 6.70
C LYS A 78 11.74 -9.05 7.75
N ASP A 79 11.61 -7.76 7.48
CA ASP A 79 11.03 -6.76 8.38
C ASP A 79 10.44 -5.56 7.62
N TRP A 80 9.64 -4.73 8.31
CA TRP A 80 9.05 -3.50 7.78
C TRP A 80 9.96 -2.27 7.95
N THR A 81 11.25 -2.48 8.25
CA THR A 81 12.15 -1.34 8.48
C THR A 81 12.32 -0.54 7.19
N THR A 82 12.44 0.78 7.33
CA THR A 82 12.66 1.69 6.19
C THR A 82 13.88 1.26 5.36
N ALA A 83 14.92 0.72 5.99
CA ALA A 83 16.10 0.20 5.29
C ALA A 83 15.77 -0.96 4.37
N THR A 84 15.08 -2.00 4.88
CA THR A 84 14.70 -3.18 4.09
C THR A 84 13.74 -2.81 2.94
N VAL A 85 12.78 -1.92 3.21
CA VAL A 85 11.83 -1.43 2.18
C VAL A 85 12.56 -0.61 1.11
N ASN A 86 13.46 0.30 1.49
CA ASN A 86 14.23 1.11 0.55
C ASN A 86 15.18 0.26 -0.31
N GLU A 87 15.77 -0.79 0.25
CA GLU A 87 16.61 -1.72 -0.51
C GLU A 87 15.77 -2.44 -1.58
N ALA A 88 14.60 -2.95 -1.22
CA ALA A 88 13.69 -3.60 -2.16
C ALA A 88 13.19 -2.64 -3.24
N LEU A 89 12.85 -1.41 -2.86
CA LEU A 89 12.50 -0.34 -3.80
C LEU A 89 13.66 -0.03 -4.75
N THR A 90 14.87 0.12 -4.24
CA THR A 90 16.05 0.40 -5.07
C THR A 90 16.27 -0.72 -6.08
N LYS A 91 16.16 -1.98 -5.67
CA LYS A 91 16.23 -3.15 -6.58
C LYS A 91 15.13 -3.12 -7.65
N PHE A 92 13.92 -2.71 -7.28
CA PHE A 92 12.83 -2.54 -8.25
C PHE A 92 13.15 -1.43 -9.27
N LEU A 93 13.59 -0.26 -8.80
CA LEU A 93 13.94 0.89 -9.65
C LEU A 93 15.11 0.60 -10.58
N THR A 94 16.11 -0.17 -10.14
CA THR A 94 17.23 -0.57 -11.00
C THR A 94 16.82 -1.60 -12.04
N THR A 95 15.90 -2.51 -11.70
CA THR A 95 15.35 -3.51 -12.64
C THR A 95 14.48 -2.85 -13.71
N PHE A 96 13.60 -1.92 -13.30
CA PHE A 96 12.75 -1.15 -14.19
C PHE A 96 13.41 0.20 -14.47
N ASN A 97 14.40 0.18 -15.39
CA ASN A 97 15.16 1.33 -15.90
C ASN A 97 14.34 2.64 -15.77
N GLY A 98 14.73 3.51 -14.82
CA GLY A 98 13.88 4.54 -14.18
C GLY A 98 13.09 5.49 -15.10
N ALA A 99 13.35 5.47 -16.41
CA ALA A 99 12.56 6.14 -17.44
C ALA A 99 11.10 5.65 -17.57
N LEU A 100 10.79 4.43 -17.11
CA LEU A 100 9.43 3.87 -17.14
C LEU A 100 8.58 4.23 -15.91
N LEU A 101 9.15 4.89 -14.90
CA LEU A 101 8.46 5.14 -13.63
C LEU A 101 8.11 6.61 -13.48
N TRP A 102 6.82 6.89 -13.34
CA TRP A 102 6.30 8.27 -13.27
C TRP A 102 5.77 8.61 -11.89
N THR A 103 5.22 7.66 -11.15
CA THR A 103 4.77 7.85 -9.76
C THR A 103 4.71 6.52 -9.02
N VAL A 104 5.26 6.47 -7.81
CA VAL A 104 5.03 5.41 -6.81
C VAL A 104 4.20 6.00 -5.68
N ALA A 105 3.04 5.42 -5.40
CA ALA A 105 2.19 5.83 -4.28
C ALA A 105 2.13 4.71 -3.23
N LEU A 106 2.47 5.03 -1.98
CA LEU A 106 2.37 4.12 -0.84
C LEU A 106 0.92 4.08 -0.33
N SER A 107 0.29 2.90 -0.35
CA SER A 107 -0.90 2.61 0.44
C SER A 107 -0.45 2.00 1.77
N LEU A 108 -0.68 2.72 2.86
CA LEU A 108 -0.62 2.17 4.21
C LEU A 108 -2.01 1.62 4.53
N VAL A 109 -2.21 0.32 4.33
CA VAL A 109 -3.35 -0.37 4.95
C VAL A 109 -2.93 -0.75 6.37
N GLY A 110 -3.74 -0.33 7.35
CA GLY A 110 -3.43 -0.34 8.79
C GLY A 110 -3.51 -1.69 9.50
#